data_AF-A0A100XYJ0-F1
#
_entry.id   AF-A0A100XYJ0-F1
#
_cell.length_a   1.000
_cell.length_b   1.000
_cell.length_c   1.000
_cell.angle_alpha   90.00
_cell.angle_beta   90.00
_cell.angle_gamma   90.00
#
_symmetry.space_group_name_H-M   'P 1'
#
loop_
_entity.id
_entity.type
_entity.pdbx_description
1 polymer ?
#
loop_
_entity_poly.entity_id
_entity_poly.type
_entity_poly.pdbx_seq_one_letter_code
_entity_poly.pdbx_strand_id
1 'polypeptide(L)'
;MEHDKAIEELEKFFSLVNNKLSTKKKLKAGLQILEELHLNGGRVNSWIMGNEIIPKIAEEQSISAPTVYRALNDLIELGIIARTAKGGYTLSPTFRKRVYRLYKQLGYLV
;
A
#
# COMPACT_ATOMS: atom_id res chain seq x y z
N MET A 1 11.40 1.62 -14.95
CA MET A 1 11.99 0.27 -15.12
C MET A 1 12.03 -0.53 -13.82
N GLU A 2 12.65 -0.07 -12.72
CA GLU A 2 12.61 -0.82 -11.43
C GLU A 2 11.27 -0.67 -10.69
N HIS A 3 10.66 0.51 -10.71
CA HIS A 3 9.36 0.78 -10.09
C HIS A 3 8.22 -0.02 -10.73
N ASP A 4 8.19 -0.09 -12.07
CA ASP A 4 7.12 -0.78 -12.81
C ASP A 4 7.10 -2.28 -12.49
N LYS A 5 8.28 -2.89 -12.34
CA LYS A 5 8.43 -4.31 -11.99
C LYS A 5 8.03 -4.58 -10.54
N ALA A 6 8.38 -3.68 -9.62
CA ALA A 6 7.97 -3.76 -8.23
C ALA A 6 6.44 -3.63 -8.07
N ILE A 7 5.81 -2.74 -8.85
CA ILE A 7 4.36 -2.58 -8.91
C ILE A 7 3.71 -3.85 -9.48
N GLU A 8 4.23 -4.41 -10.56
CA GLU A 8 3.70 -5.65 -11.18
C GLU A 8 3.81 -6.86 -10.22
N GLU A 9 4.91 -6.97 -9.46
CA GLU A 9 5.07 -7.99 -8.44
C GLU A 9 4.13 -7.77 -7.24
N LEU A 10 3.87 -6.52 -6.85
CA LEU A 10 2.88 -6.15 -5.84
C LEU A 10 1.45 -6.47 -6.30
N GLU A 11 1.11 -6.14 -7.54
CA GLU A 11 -0.17 -6.47 -8.16
C GLU A 11 -0.39 -7.99 -8.19
N LYS A 12 0.65 -8.75 -8.54
CA LYS A 12 0.63 -10.22 -8.53
C LYS A 12 0.52 -10.77 -7.12
N PHE A 13 1.19 -10.17 -6.14
CA PHE A 13 1.03 -10.52 -4.73
C PHE A 13 -0.41 -10.24 -4.26
N PHE A 14 -1.00 -9.13 -4.64
CA PHE A 14 -2.39 -8.80 -4.29
C PHE A 14 -3.42 -9.71 -4.95
N SER A 15 -3.19 -10.09 -6.20
CA SER A 15 -4.05 -11.06 -6.90
C SER A 15 -3.97 -12.45 -6.26
N LEU A 16 -2.82 -12.81 -5.67
CA LEU A 16 -2.62 -14.07 -4.93
C LEU A 16 -3.22 -14.04 -3.52
N VAL A 17 -3.28 -12.89 -2.86
CA VAL A 17 -3.86 -12.71 -1.50
C VAL A 17 -5.40 -12.61 -1.53
N ASN A 18 -6.02 -13.19 -2.57
CA ASN A 18 -7.38 -12.92 -3.01
C ASN A 18 -8.46 -13.28 -1.97
N ASN A 19 -9.03 -12.23 -1.38
CA ASN A 19 -10.43 -12.07 -0.96
C ASN A 19 -10.68 -10.68 -0.33
N LYS A 20 -9.63 -9.94 0.09
CA LYS A 20 -9.79 -8.63 0.76
C LYS A 20 -9.78 -7.42 -0.21
N LEU A 21 -8.84 -7.32 -1.14
CA LEU A 21 -8.80 -6.25 -2.18
C LEU A 21 -9.55 -6.63 -3.48
N SER A 22 -10.61 -7.43 -3.36
CA SER A 22 -11.27 -8.18 -4.46
C SER A 22 -11.89 -7.36 -5.60
N THR A 23 -11.91 -6.02 -5.53
CA THR A 23 -12.47 -5.18 -6.59
C THR A 23 -11.38 -4.35 -7.24
N LYS A 24 -11.47 -4.14 -8.57
CA LYS A 24 -10.56 -3.25 -9.31
C LYS A 24 -10.42 -1.87 -8.65
N LYS A 25 -11.51 -1.32 -8.09
CA LYS A 25 -11.51 -0.03 -7.39
C LYS A 25 -10.66 -0.07 -6.11
N LYS A 26 -10.82 -1.09 -5.28
CA LYS A 26 -10.02 -1.26 -4.05
C LYS A 26 -8.56 -1.57 -4.35
N LEU A 27 -8.28 -2.37 -5.39
CA LEU A 27 -6.91 -2.63 -5.83
C LEU A 27 -6.20 -1.34 -6.25
N LYS A 28 -6.82 -0.54 -7.14
CA LYS A 28 -6.27 0.76 -7.55
C LYS A 28 -6.02 1.69 -6.37
N ALA A 29 -7.00 1.82 -5.46
CA ALA A 29 -6.84 2.61 -4.24
C ALA A 29 -5.68 2.11 -3.38
N GLY A 30 -5.56 0.79 -3.20
CA GLY A 30 -4.51 0.18 -2.42
C GLY A 30 -3.12 0.44 -2.99
N LEU A 31 -2.95 0.33 -4.31
CA LEU A 31 -1.69 0.64 -4.98
C LEU A 31 -1.29 2.10 -4.80
N GLN A 32 -2.23 3.02 -4.99
CA GLN A 32 -2.00 4.46 -4.80
C GLN A 32 -1.65 4.82 -3.35
N ILE A 33 -2.29 4.17 -2.36
CA ILE A 33 -1.92 4.34 -0.94
C ILE A 33 -0.47 3.91 -0.69
N LEU A 34 -0.02 2.82 -1.31
CA LEU A 34 1.35 2.32 -1.15
C LEU A 34 2.37 3.20 -1.85
N GLU A 35 2.02 3.73 -3.03
CA GLU A 35 2.82 4.72 -3.75
C GLU A 35 3.00 5.99 -2.91
N GLU A 36 1.91 6.54 -2.38
CA GLU A 36 1.95 7.71 -1.48
C GLU A 36 2.77 7.45 -0.21
N LEU A 37 2.63 6.26 0.39
CA LEU A 37 3.50 5.87 1.51
C LEU A 37 4.97 5.80 1.08
N HIS A 38 5.28 5.27 -0.10
CA HIS A 38 6.65 5.18 -0.62
C HIS A 38 7.25 6.57 -0.84
N LEU A 39 6.52 7.48 -1.50
CA LEU A 39 6.91 8.88 -1.71
C LEU A 39 7.18 9.62 -0.40
N ASN A 40 6.47 9.26 0.66
CA ASN A 40 6.66 9.79 2.02
C ASN A 40 7.65 8.95 2.88
N GLY A 41 8.62 8.28 2.25
CA GLY A 41 9.67 7.54 2.98
C GLY A 41 9.16 6.32 3.77
N GLY A 42 8.02 5.77 3.36
CA GLY A 42 7.35 4.64 3.99
C GLY A 42 6.57 4.99 5.26
N ARG A 43 6.31 6.28 5.55
CA ARG A 43 5.59 6.71 6.76
C ARG A 43 4.81 8.00 6.56
N VAL A 44 3.55 8.01 7.02
CA VAL A 44 2.67 9.18 6.98
C VAL A 44 1.92 9.32 8.31
N ASN A 45 1.64 10.53 8.78
CA ASN A 45 0.80 10.73 9.98
C ASN A 45 -0.70 10.60 9.63
N SER A 46 -1.56 10.38 10.63
CA SER A 46 -2.99 10.15 10.38
C SER A 46 -3.71 11.33 9.75
N TRP A 47 -3.26 12.56 10.02
CA TRP A 47 -3.89 13.77 9.49
C TRP A 47 -3.65 13.90 7.98
N ILE A 48 -2.39 13.74 7.54
CA ILE A 48 -2.03 13.75 6.11
C ILE A 48 -2.74 12.61 5.39
N MET A 49 -2.75 11.41 5.95
CA MET A 49 -3.46 10.27 5.34
C MET A 49 -4.95 10.58 5.15
N GLY A 50 -5.61 11.13 6.18
CA GLY A 50 -7.05 11.36 6.16
C GLY A 50 -7.51 12.59 5.36
N ASN A 51 -6.70 13.65 5.32
CA ASN A 51 -7.11 14.95 4.77
C ASN A 51 -6.42 15.31 3.45
N GLU A 52 -5.30 14.67 3.10
CA GLU A 52 -4.58 14.94 1.86
C GLU A 52 -4.58 13.71 0.95
N ILE A 53 -4.02 12.60 1.41
CA ILE A 53 -3.80 11.41 0.58
C ILE A 53 -5.13 10.75 0.18
N ILE A 54 -6.00 10.43 1.15
CA ILE A 54 -7.26 9.74 0.84
C ILE A 54 -8.16 10.58 -0.09
N PRO A 55 -8.37 11.89 0.15
CA PRO A 55 -9.12 12.75 -0.77
C PRO A 55 -8.49 12.81 -2.16
N LYS A 56 -7.17 12.99 -2.25
CA LYS A 56 -6.44 13.01 -3.53
C LYS A 56 -6.67 11.73 -4.34
N ILE A 57 -6.47 10.57 -3.72
CA ILE A 57 -6.67 9.27 -4.38
C ILE A 57 -8.13 9.08 -4.82
N ALA A 58 -9.08 9.52 -3.97
CA ALA A 58 -10.50 9.45 -4.29
C ALA A 58 -10.84 10.26 -5.56
N GLU A 59 -10.30 11.47 -5.67
CA GLU A 59 -10.47 12.36 -6.81
C GLU A 59 -9.80 11.79 -8.08
N GLU A 60 -8.50 11.52 -8.02
CA GLU A 60 -7.69 11.07 -9.17
C GLU A 60 -8.20 9.76 -9.77
N GLN A 61 -8.70 8.84 -8.93
CA GLN A 61 -9.19 7.54 -9.38
C GLN A 61 -10.70 7.52 -9.62
N SER A 62 -11.40 8.65 -9.43
CA SER A 62 -12.87 8.72 -9.52
C SER A 62 -13.56 7.63 -8.67
N ILE A 63 -13.09 7.45 -7.44
CA ILE A 63 -13.62 6.49 -6.47
C ILE A 63 -14.03 7.19 -5.18
N SER A 64 -15.00 6.64 -4.47
CA SER A 64 -15.45 7.25 -3.21
C SER A 64 -14.37 7.13 -2.12
N ALA A 65 -14.18 8.18 -1.33
CA ALA A 65 -13.26 8.15 -0.18
C ALA A 65 -13.49 6.97 0.79
N PRO A 66 -14.74 6.54 1.09
CA PRO A 66 -14.99 5.31 1.85
C PRO A 66 -14.44 4.04 1.21
N THR A 67 -14.29 3.99 -0.12
CA THR A 67 -13.64 2.87 -0.82
C THR A 67 -12.14 2.90 -0.59
N VAL A 68 -11.52 4.09 -0.61
CA VAL A 68 -10.10 4.27 -0.30
C VAL A 68 -9.80 3.92 1.15
N TYR A 69 -10.63 4.35 2.10
CA TYR A 69 -10.55 3.94 3.51
C TYR A 69 -10.65 2.42 3.69
N ARG A 70 -11.57 1.77 2.97
CA ARG A 70 -11.66 0.31 2.98
C ARG A 70 -10.40 -0.36 2.44
N ALA A 71 -9.83 0.15 1.36
CA ALA A 71 -8.56 -0.35 0.83
C ALA A 71 -7.41 -0.17 1.84
N LEU A 72 -7.33 0.97 2.54
CA LEU A 72 -6.36 1.18 3.62
C LEU A 72 -6.53 0.15 4.74
N ASN A 73 -7.76 -0.11 5.18
CA ASN A 73 -8.03 -1.13 6.19
C ASN A 73 -7.66 -2.53 5.70
N ASP A 74 -7.99 -2.88 4.46
CA ASP A 74 -7.60 -4.15 3.85
C ASP A 74 -6.06 -4.29 3.86
N LEU A 75 -5.30 -3.25 3.50
CA LEU A 75 -3.82 -3.25 3.55
C LEU A 75 -3.27 -3.43 4.98
N ILE A 76 -3.96 -2.90 5.99
CA ILE A 76 -3.60 -3.08 7.39
C ILE A 76 -3.87 -4.52 7.83
N GLU A 77 -5.04 -5.06 7.49
CA GLU A 77 -5.41 -6.44 7.81
C GLU A 77 -4.51 -7.48 7.12
N LEU A 78 -3.98 -7.15 5.95
CA LEU A 78 -2.98 -7.95 5.25
C LEU A 78 -1.57 -7.82 5.85
N GLY A 79 -1.39 -6.95 6.84
CA GLY A 79 -0.11 -6.73 7.50
C GLY A 79 0.93 -6.03 6.62
N ILE A 80 0.49 -5.35 5.56
CA ILE A 80 1.32 -4.59 4.63
C ILE A 80 1.59 -3.20 5.18
N ILE A 81 0.55 -2.57 5.74
CA ILE A 81 0.64 -1.31 6.48
C ILE A 81 0.47 -1.61 7.98
N ALA A 82 1.24 -0.91 8.81
CA ALA A 82 1.08 -0.91 10.26
C ALA A 82 0.65 0.48 10.75
N ARG A 83 -0.23 0.52 11.75
CA ARG A 83 -0.52 1.75 12.49
C ARG A 83 0.62 2.03 13.47
N THR A 84 1.07 3.29 13.55
CA THR A 84 2.11 3.72 14.48
C THR A 84 1.50 4.21 15.79
N ALA A 85 2.22 4.04 16.91
CA ALA A 85 1.76 4.45 18.24
C ALA A 85 1.40 5.95 18.35
N LYS A 86 2.02 6.81 17.52
CA LYS A 86 1.78 8.25 17.49
C LYS A 86 0.66 8.68 16.52
N GLY A 87 -0.21 7.76 16.08
CA GLY A 87 -1.31 8.08 15.17
C GLY A 87 -0.83 8.33 13.74
N GLY A 88 -0.33 7.28 13.09
CA GLY A 88 0.08 7.34 11.68
C GLY A 88 0.15 5.96 11.06
N TYR A 89 0.63 5.89 9.82
CA TYR A 89 0.72 4.69 9.01
C TYR A 89 2.15 4.53 8.52
N THR A 90 2.63 3.28 8.45
CA THR A 90 3.95 2.96 7.89
C THR A 90 3.89 1.64 7.17
N LEU A 91 4.80 1.42 6.21
CA LEU A 91 5.03 0.08 5.69
C LEU A 91 5.45 -0.84 6.84
N SER A 92 4.67 -1.90 7.03
CA SER A 92 4.87 -2.87 8.09
C SER A 92 6.31 -3.38 8.08
N PRO A 93 7.02 -3.35 9.23
CA PRO A 93 8.38 -3.91 9.31
C PRO A 93 8.43 -5.37 8.85
N THR A 94 7.38 -6.13 9.15
CA THR A 94 7.25 -7.53 8.72
C THR A 94 7.12 -7.62 7.20
N PHE A 95 6.30 -6.76 6.60
CA PHE A 95 6.17 -6.70 5.14
C PHE A 95 7.49 -6.31 4.47
N ARG A 96 8.15 -5.24 4.95
CA ARG A 96 9.46 -4.81 4.44
C ARG A 96 10.52 -5.92 4.52
N LYS A 97 10.56 -6.67 5.62
CA LYS A 97 11.46 -7.84 5.75
C LYS A 97 11.11 -8.94 4.76
N ARG A 98 9.83 -9.22 4.51
CA ARG A 98 9.40 -10.23 3.53
C ARG A 98 9.79 -9.81 2.11
N VAL A 99 9.53 -8.56 1.75
CA VAL A 99 9.94 -7.99 0.47
C VAL A 99 11.46 -8.05 0.32
N TYR A 100 12.23 -7.56 1.29
CA TYR A 100 13.69 -7.66 1.27
C TYR A 100 14.21 -9.09 1.05
N ARG A 101 13.64 -10.08 1.77
CA ARG A 101 14.00 -11.49 1.60
C ARG A 101 13.70 -12.00 0.19
N LEU A 102 12.57 -11.61 -0.38
CA LEU A 102 12.20 -11.96 -1.75
C LEU A 102 13.22 -11.39 -2.74
N TYR A 103 13.50 -10.09 -2.69
CA TYR A 103 14.48 -9.44 -3.58
C TYR A 103 15.88 -10.05 -3.43
N LYS A 104 16.30 -10.38 -2.21
CA LYS A 104 17.56 -11.09 -1.95
C LYS A 104 17.57 -12.49 -2.59
N GLN A 105 16.50 -13.26 -2.43
CA GLN A 105 16.37 -14.59 -3.05
C GLN A 105 16.35 -14.54 -4.57
N LEU A 106 15.83 -13.46 -5.16
CA LEU A 106 15.80 -13.24 -6.60
C LEU A 106 17.12 -12.66 -7.15
N GLY A 107 18.10 -12.37 -6.30
CA GLY A 107 19.42 -11.85 -6.71
C GLY A 107 19.43 -10.35 -7.07
N TYR A 108 18.39 -9.60 -6.71
CA TYR A 108 18.33 -8.15 -6.96
C TYR A 108 19.03 -7.33 -5.88
N LEU A 109 19.31 -7.92 -4.72
CA LEU A 109 20.06 -7.29 -3.64
C LEU A 109 21.27 -8.16 -3.33
N VAL A 110 22.47 -7.57 -3.46
CA VAL A 110 23.77 -8.17 -3.14
C VAL A 110 24.00 -8.15 -1.63
#